data_AF-A0A9E1JCK1-F1
#
_entry.id   AF-A0A9E1JCK1-F1
#
_cell.length_a   1.000
_cell.length_b   1.000
_cell.length_c   1.000
_cell.angle_alpha   90.00
_cell.angle_beta   90.00
_cell.angle_gamma   90.00
#
_symmetry.space_group_name_H-M   'P 1'
#
loop_
_entity.id
_entity.type
_entity.pdbx_description
1 polymer ?
#
loop_
_entity_poly.entity_id
_entity_poly.type
_entity_poly.pdbx_seq_one_letter_code
_entity_poly.pdbx_strand_id
1 'polypeptide(L)'
;GKVNPGKNGAHIGIASDVIINNEGEQHFIYKDKKQIFTSPAFNFDEVSELPKNAILLSSDKVNNVVGVTFNAGNSEIIGLQYHPDYEYFQMLKLIAGRKERLFVNKNFSSEEEYQSHISYIKSENELLNFNDRTCEVRNWLNYLKN
;
A
#
# COMPACT_ATOMS: atom_id res chain seq x y z
N GLY A 1 -13.08 10.32 9.53
CA GLY A 1 -12.20 10.31 8.36
C GLY A 1 -13.05 10.34 7.12
N LYS A 2 -12.46 10.69 5.98
CA LYS A 2 -13.14 10.78 4.69
C LYS A 2 -12.30 10.09 3.62
N VAL A 3 -12.99 9.40 2.72
CA VAL A 3 -12.40 8.75 1.53
C VAL A 3 -12.92 9.46 0.30
N ASN A 4 -12.05 9.68 -0.68
CA ASN A 4 -12.37 10.25 -1.99
C ASN A 4 -11.60 9.49 -3.08
N PRO A 5 -11.97 9.62 -4.36
CA PRO A 5 -11.11 9.19 -5.46
C PRO A 5 -9.71 9.80 -5.35
N GLY A 6 -8.68 9.01 -5.64
CA GLY A 6 -7.29 9.43 -5.60
C GLY A 6 -7.02 10.60 -6.55
N LYS A 7 -6.31 11.62 -6.07
CA LYS A 7 -6.03 12.84 -6.85
C LYS A 7 -4.74 12.74 -7.67
N ASN A 8 -3.77 11.97 -7.20
CA ASN A 8 -2.45 11.83 -7.82
C ASN A 8 -2.29 10.51 -8.58
N GLY A 9 -3.40 9.85 -8.89
CA GLY A 9 -3.43 8.55 -9.55
C GLY A 9 -3.97 7.45 -8.63
N ALA A 10 -3.60 6.21 -8.96
CA ALA A 10 -4.06 5.02 -8.28
C ALA A 10 -2.89 4.04 -8.12
N HIS A 11 -2.93 3.23 -7.06
CA HIS A 11 -2.06 2.08 -6.95
C HIS A 11 -2.63 0.93 -7.77
N ILE A 12 -1.94 0.53 -8.84
CA ILE A 12 -2.40 -0.53 -9.74
C ILE A 12 -1.39 -1.67 -9.67
N GLY A 13 -1.58 -2.55 -8.70
CA GLY A 13 -0.71 -3.69 -8.42
C GLY A 13 0.57 -3.38 -7.66
N ILE A 14 0.91 -2.10 -7.43
CA ILE A 14 2.14 -1.68 -6.75
C ILE A 14 1.96 -0.30 -6.11
N ALA A 15 2.55 -0.14 -4.92
CA ALA A 15 2.82 1.13 -4.25
C ALA A 15 4.34 1.25 -4.09
N SER A 16 4.94 2.20 -4.81
CA SER A 16 6.38 2.42 -4.86
C SER A 16 6.79 3.57 -3.94
N ASP A 17 8.01 3.51 -3.42
CA ASP A 17 8.56 4.55 -2.55
C ASP A 17 7.64 4.90 -1.37
N VAL A 18 7.06 3.90 -0.71
CA VAL A 18 6.33 4.12 0.54
C VAL A 18 7.34 4.51 1.61
N ILE A 19 7.15 5.69 2.20
CA ILE A 19 8.04 6.29 3.19
C ILE A 19 7.38 6.24 4.57
N ILE A 20 8.05 5.61 5.52
CA ILE A 20 7.69 5.60 6.93
C ILE A 20 8.14 6.92 7.55
N ASN A 21 7.25 7.61 8.27
CA ASN A 21 7.59 8.84 8.97
C ASN A 21 8.07 8.56 10.40
N ASN A 22 8.46 9.61 11.13
CA ASN A 22 8.99 9.47 12.50
C ASN A 22 8.03 8.72 13.45
N GLU A 23 6.72 8.96 13.36
CA GLU A 23 5.73 8.24 14.17
C GLU A 23 5.65 6.76 13.77
N GLY A 24 5.70 6.48 12.46
CA GLY A 24 5.77 5.14 11.90
C GLY A 24 7.00 4.35 12.36
N GLU A 25 8.17 4.99 12.43
CA GLU A 25 9.41 4.35 12.89
C GLU A 25 9.34 3.90 14.35
N GLN A 26 8.64 4.66 15.19
CA GLN A 26 8.43 4.29 16.60
C GLN A 26 7.28 3.28 16.78
N HIS A 27 6.43 3.10 15.77
CA HIS A 27 5.26 2.24 15.86
C HIS A 27 5.61 0.76 15.63
N PHE A 28 5.11 -0.13 16.49
CA PHE A 28 5.47 -1.56 16.45
C PHE A 28 5.20 -2.22 15.09
N ILE A 29 4.18 -1.74 14.37
CA ILE A 29 3.78 -2.31 13.08
C ILE A 29 4.94 -2.30 12.07
N TYR A 30 5.81 -1.29 12.13
CA TYR A 30 6.92 -1.10 11.20
C TYR A 30 8.27 -1.52 11.77
N LYS A 31 8.31 -2.16 12.94
CA LYS A 31 9.54 -2.66 13.53
C LYS A 31 10.32 -3.52 12.51
N ASP A 32 11.60 -3.20 12.32
CA ASP A 32 12.52 -3.85 11.37
C ASP A 32 12.15 -3.69 9.88
N LYS A 33 11.15 -2.87 9.53
CA LYS A 33 10.85 -2.50 8.15
C LYS A 33 11.85 -1.46 7.65
N LYS A 34 12.22 -1.54 6.37
CA LYS A 34 12.98 -0.47 5.70
C LYS A 34 12.15 0.82 5.70
N GLN A 35 12.79 1.95 5.99
CA GLN A 35 12.12 3.26 6.01
C GLN A 35 11.46 3.61 4.68
N ILE A 36 12.09 3.22 3.57
CA ILE A 36 11.53 3.33 2.21
C ILE A 36 11.38 1.92 1.64
N PHE A 37 10.19 1.59 1.15
CA PHE A 37 9.91 0.29 0.57
C PHE A 37 8.87 0.33 -0.56
N THR A 38 8.84 -0.73 -1.36
CA THR A 38 7.83 -0.95 -2.40
C THR A 38 7.00 -2.16 -2.00
N SER A 39 5.67 -2.11 -2.19
CA SER A 39 4.76 -3.18 -1.77
C SER A 39 3.61 -3.39 -2.75
N PRO A 40 3.03 -4.60 -2.87
CA PRO A 40 1.80 -4.83 -3.60
C PRO A 40 0.66 -3.92 -3.12
N ALA A 41 -0.08 -3.29 -4.02
CA ALA A 41 -1.22 -2.43 -3.67
C ALA A 41 -2.21 -2.34 -4.83
N PHE A 42 -3.52 -2.28 -4.56
CA PHE A 42 -4.54 -2.12 -5.60
C PHE A 42 -5.71 -1.26 -5.11
N ASN A 43 -5.55 0.06 -5.16
CA ASN A 43 -6.57 1.04 -4.72
C ASN A 43 -6.64 2.24 -5.67
N PHE A 44 -7.86 2.77 -5.83
CA PHE A 44 -8.15 3.95 -6.65
C PHE A 44 -8.60 5.16 -5.83
N ASP A 45 -8.77 4.96 -4.53
CA ASP A 45 -9.25 5.97 -3.60
C ASP A 45 -8.12 6.36 -2.64
N GLU A 46 -8.25 7.52 -2.03
CA GLU A 46 -7.38 8.02 -0.97
C GLU A 46 -8.17 8.29 0.32
N VAL A 47 -7.52 8.12 1.47
CA VAL A 47 -8.01 8.72 2.72
C VAL A 47 -7.64 10.19 2.70
N SER A 48 -8.58 11.04 2.30
CA SER A 48 -8.35 12.48 2.13
C SER A 48 -8.42 13.26 3.45
N GLU A 49 -9.10 12.72 4.46
CA GLU A 49 -9.17 13.31 5.79
C GLU A 49 -8.97 12.20 6.83
N LEU A 50 -7.94 12.33 7.66
CA LEU A 50 -7.67 11.39 8.73
C LEU A 50 -8.82 11.36 9.76
N PRO A 51 -9.12 10.20 10.36
CA PRO A 51 -9.97 10.14 11.54
C PRO A 51 -9.44 11.03 12.67
N LYS A 52 -10.34 11.47 13.56
CA LYS A 52 -9.95 12.26 14.74
C LYS A 52 -8.96 11.44 15.57
N ASN A 53 -7.88 12.08 16.03
CA ASN A 53 -6.80 11.48 16.82
C ASN A 53 -6.05 10.35 16.10
N ALA A 54 -6.15 10.26 14.77
CA ALA A 54 -5.33 9.33 14.01
C ALA A 54 -3.91 9.85 13.83
N ILE A 55 -2.95 8.93 13.89
CA ILE A 55 -1.53 9.18 13.69
C ILE A 55 -1.18 8.63 12.31
N LEU A 56 -0.66 9.50 11.45
CA LEU A 56 -0.11 9.11 10.17
C LEU A 56 1.21 8.39 10.39
N LEU A 57 1.40 7.23 9.76
CA LEU A 57 2.61 6.41 9.92
C LEU A 57 3.45 6.36 8.63
N SER A 58 2.82 6.39 7.46
CA SER A 58 3.53 6.35 6.18
C SER A 58 2.73 7.01 5.05
N SER A 59 3.45 7.43 4.02
CA SER A 59 2.95 8.13 2.83
C SER A 59 3.74 7.71 1.58
N ASP A 60 3.19 7.93 0.40
CA ASP A 60 3.92 7.86 -0.86
C ASP A 60 3.54 9.04 -1.78
N LYS A 61 3.99 9.01 -3.04
CA LYS A 61 3.71 10.09 -4.01
C LYS A 61 2.25 10.11 -4.48
N VAL A 62 1.53 8.99 -4.37
CA VAL A 62 0.13 8.85 -4.81
C VAL A 62 -0.81 9.26 -3.68
N ASN A 63 -0.62 8.69 -2.49
CA ASN A 63 -1.46 8.88 -1.32
C ASN A 63 -0.65 9.42 -0.13
N ASN A 64 -1.14 10.50 0.50
CA ASN A 64 -0.54 11.01 1.74
C ASN A 64 -0.77 10.07 2.92
N VAL A 65 -1.86 9.30 2.92
CA VAL A 65 -2.20 8.35 3.99
C VAL A 65 -2.05 6.93 3.47
N VAL A 66 -0.90 6.31 3.71
CA VAL A 66 -0.62 4.92 3.30
C VAL A 66 -0.64 3.98 4.49
N GLY A 67 -0.19 4.45 5.65
CA GLY A 67 -0.28 3.76 6.93
C GLY A 67 -0.82 4.71 8.00
N VAL A 68 -1.74 4.24 8.83
CA VAL A 68 -2.35 5.02 9.91
C VAL A 68 -2.62 4.15 11.12
N THR A 69 -2.54 4.73 12.32
CA THR A 69 -3.07 4.13 13.55
C THR A 69 -4.04 5.08 14.24
N PHE A 70 -5.07 4.55 14.89
CA PHE A 70 -5.98 5.31 15.74
C PHE A 70 -6.73 4.41 16.71
N ASN A 71 -7.27 5.01 17.78
CA ASN A 71 -8.09 4.30 18.76
C ASN A 71 -9.58 4.50 18.47
N ALA A 72 -10.36 3.43 18.64
CA ALA A 72 -11.81 3.45 18.59
C ALA A 72 -12.38 2.61 19.75
N GLY A 73 -12.93 3.28 20.76
CA GLY A 73 -13.38 2.61 21.98
C GLY A 73 -12.21 1.89 22.67
N ASN A 74 -12.33 0.58 22.85
CA ASN A 74 -11.29 -0.27 23.45
C ASN A 74 -10.36 -0.92 22.42
N SER A 75 -10.40 -0.48 21.16
CA SER A 75 -9.64 -1.06 20.06
C SER A 75 -8.58 -0.09 19.55
N GLU A 76 -7.37 -0.60 19.38
CA GLU A 76 -6.33 0.02 18.54
C GLU A 76 -6.53 -0.50 17.11
N ILE A 77 -6.55 0.41 16.14
CA ILE A 77 -6.80 0.11 14.73
C ILE A 77 -5.60 0.59 13.92
N ILE A 78 -5.04 -0.31 13.12
CA ILE A 78 -4.02 0.00 12.12
C ILE A 78 -4.63 -0.20 10.73
N GLY A 79 -4.51 0.83 9.89
CA GLY A 79 -4.94 0.80 8.49
C GLY A 79 -3.75 0.92 7.56
N LEU A 80 -3.67 0.03 6.57
CA LEU A 80 -2.67 0.04 5.50
C LEU A 80 -3.36 0.12 4.14
N GLN A 81 -2.92 1.01 3.25
CA GLN A 81 -3.39 1.09 1.86
C GLN A 81 -2.50 0.29 0.89
N TYR A 82 -1.80 -0.71 1.39
CA TYR A 82 -1.05 -1.69 0.60
C TYR A 82 -1.19 -3.08 1.25
N HIS A 83 -0.70 -4.10 0.57
CA HIS A 83 -0.91 -5.50 0.88
C HIS A 83 0.39 -6.20 1.30
N PRO A 84 0.76 -6.16 2.59
CA PRO A 84 1.86 -6.99 3.11
C PRO A 84 1.54 -8.50 3.07
N ASP A 85 0.30 -8.85 2.75
CA ASP A 85 -0.25 -10.21 2.66
C ASP A 85 -0.28 -10.78 1.24
N TYR A 86 -0.20 -9.94 0.19
CA TYR A 86 -0.23 -10.38 -1.21
C TYR A 86 1.16 -10.45 -1.84
N GLU A 87 1.30 -11.22 -2.91
CA GLU A 87 2.46 -11.22 -3.80
C GLU A 87 2.14 -10.55 -5.15
N TYR A 88 3.16 -10.07 -5.86
CA TYR A 88 2.95 -9.37 -7.14
C TYR A 88 2.33 -10.25 -8.22
N PHE A 89 2.54 -11.56 -8.22
CA PHE A 89 1.88 -12.43 -9.20
C PHE A 89 0.34 -12.37 -9.09
N GLN A 90 -0.19 -12.18 -7.88
CA GLN A 90 -1.62 -12.01 -7.65
C GLN A 90 -2.09 -10.65 -8.19
N MET A 91 -1.29 -9.61 -7.99
CA MET A 91 -1.53 -8.28 -8.56
C MET A 91 -1.56 -8.31 -10.08
N LEU A 92 -0.59 -8.97 -10.72
CA LEU A 92 -0.53 -9.13 -12.17
C LEU A 92 -1.78 -9.84 -12.72
N LYS A 93 -2.27 -10.88 -12.03
CA LYS A 93 -3.55 -11.54 -12.40
C LYS A 93 -4.74 -10.60 -12.27
N LEU A 94 -4.81 -9.79 -11.21
CA LEU A 94 -5.87 -8.80 -11.03
C LEU A 94 -5.84 -7.71 -12.10
N ILE A 95 -4.65 -7.21 -12.46
CA ILE A 95 -4.48 -6.23 -13.54
C ILE A 95 -4.96 -6.83 -14.86
N ALA A 96 -4.50 -8.05 -15.20
CA ALA A 96 -4.90 -8.73 -16.43
C ALA A 96 -6.42 -8.95 -16.51
N GLY A 97 -7.04 -9.43 -15.42
CA GLY A 97 -8.49 -9.63 -15.34
C GLY A 97 -9.31 -8.34 -15.37
N ARG A 98 -8.68 -7.17 -15.15
CA ARG A 98 -9.33 -5.85 -15.16
C ARG A 98 -8.87 -4.97 -16.33
N LYS A 99 -8.08 -5.50 -17.27
CA LYS A 99 -7.42 -4.72 -18.33
C LYS A 99 -8.39 -3.78 -19.05
N GLU A 100 -9.50 -4.31 -19.56
CA GLU A 100 -10.50 -3.51 -20.28
C GLU A 100 -11.01 -2.34 -19.43
N ARG A 101 -11.39 -2.60 -18.17
CA ARG A 101 -11.87 -1.56 -17.25
C ARG A 101 -10.81 -0.50 -16.95
N LEU A 102 -9.54 -0.89 -16.85
CA LEU A 102 -8.43 0.04 -16.60
C LEU A 102 -8.25 0.99 -17.80
N PHE A 103 -8.44 0.53 -19.03
CA PHE A 103 -8.44 1.39 -20.22
C PHE A 103 -9.69 2.28 -20.31
N VAL A 104 -10.88 1.73 -20.04
CA VAL A 104 -12.14 2.50 -20.03
C VAL A 104 -12.08 3.64 -19.00
N ASN A 105 -11.50 3.37 -17.84
CA ASN A 105 -11.31 4.35 -16.77
C ASN A 105 -10.12 5.30 -17.01
N LYS A 106 -9.40 5.17 -18.14
CA LYS A 106 -8.21 5.96 -18.47
C LYS A 106 -7.10 5.85 -17.43
N ASN A 107 -6.99 4.70 -16.76
CA ASN A 107 -5.85 4.39 -15.89
C ASN A 107 -4.58 4.09 -16.71
N PHE A 108 -4.74 3.67 -17.96
CA PHE A 108 -3.68 3.58 -18.95
C PHE A 108 -4.16 4.25 -20.24
N SER A 109 -3.28 5.02 -20.88
CA SER A 109 -3.56 5.75 -22.12
C SER A 109 -3.17 4.94 -23.36
N SER A 110 -2.28 3.95 -23.21
CA SER A 110 -1.82 3.11 -24.31
C SER A 110 -1.44 1.70 -23.85
N GLU A 111 -1.39 0.76 -24.80
CA GLU A 111 -0.87 -0.58 -24.52
C GLU A 111 0.60 -0.54 -24.09
N GLU A 112 1.39 0.40 -24.62
CA GLU A 112 2.79 0.56 -24.25
C GLU A 112 2.95 0.95 -22.77
N GLU A 113 2.16 1.91 -22.28
CA GLU A 113 2.14 2.31 -20.88
C GLU A 113 1.76 1.13 -19.97
N TYR A 114 0.72 0.39 -20.36
CA TYR A 114 0.30 -0.83 -19.66
C TYR A 114 1.42 -1.88 -19.61
N GLN A 115 2.09 -2.16 -20.73
CA GLN A 115 3.17 -3.16 -20.77
C GLN A 115 4.41 -2.72 -20.00
N SER A 116 4.73 -1.42 -20.02
CA SER A 116 5.82 -0.85 -19.22
C SER A 116 5.53 -1.02 -17.72
N HIS A 117 4.31 -0.71 -17.30
CA HIS A 117 3.85 -0.90 -15.92
C HIS A 117 3.89 -2.37 -15.47
N ILE A 118 3.42 -3.29 -16.32
CA ILE A 118 3.52 -4.74 -16.06
C ILE A 118 4.98 -5.19 -15.94
N SER A 119 5.87 -4.67 -16.79
CA SER A 119 7.30 -5.01 -16.75
C SER A 119 7.96 -4.51 -15.47
N TYR A 120 7.60 -3.31 -15.02
CA TYR A 120 8.07 -2.76 -13.74
C TYR A 120 7.65 -3.63 -12.54
N ILE A 121 6.38 -4.04 -12.47
CA ILE A 121 5.91 -4.94 -11.41
C ILE A 121 6.66 -6.27 -11.43
N LYS A 122 6.94 -6.81 -12.63
CA LYS A 122 7.73 -8.04 -12.76
C LYS A 122 9.15 -7.87 -12.24
N SER A 123 9.82 -6.74 -12.52
CA SER A 123 11.15 -6.49 -11.96
C SER A 123 11.14 -6.36 -10.44
N GLU A 124 10.13 -5.70 -9.87
CA GLU A 124 9.99 -5.57 -8.41
C GLU A 124 9.68 -6.92 -7.74
N ASN A 125 9.00 -7.83 -8.44
CA ASN A 125 8.78 -9.19 -7.96
C ASN A 125 10.07 -9.98 -7.74
N GLU A 126 11.11 -9.76 -8.56
CA GLU A 126 12.42 -10.41 -8.37
C GLU A 126 13.15 -9.91 -7.12
N LEU A 127 12.79 -8.73 -6.62
CA LEU A 127 13.35 -8.13 -5.39
C LEU A 127 12.51 -8.47 -4.15
N LEU A 128 11.35 -9.09 -4.32
CA LEU A 128 10.37 -9.31 -3.25
C LEU A 128 10.88 -10.37 -2.27
N ASN A 129 11.22 -9.94 -1.06
CA ASN A 129 11.59 -10.82 0.04
C ASN A 129 10.37 -11.08 0.95
N PHE A 130 10.13 -12.35 1.30
CA PHE A 130 9.03 -12.74 2.18
C PHE A 130 9.04 -12.01 3.54
N ASN A 131 10.20 -11.89 4.18
CA ASN A 131 10.34 -11.25 5.48
C ASN A 131 10.09 -9.74 5.42
N ASP A 132 10.57 -9.09 4.35
CA ASP A 132 10.35 -7.66 4.14
C ASP A 132 8.87 -7.40 3.84
N ARG A 133 8.26 -8.19 2.97
CA ARG A 133 6.86 -8.09 2.54
C ARG A 133 5.88 -8.29 3.70
N THR A 134 6.09 -9.34 4.50
CA THR A 134 5.16 -9.75 5.57
C THR A 134 5.48 -9.12 6.93
N CYS A 135 6.41 -8.15 6.97
CA CYS A 135 6.91 -7.55 8.20
C CYS A 135 5.79 -7.05 9.12
N GLU A 136 4.85 -6.29 8.55
CA GLU A 136 3.71 -5.71 9.28
C GLU A 136 2.79 -6.79 9.85
N VAL A 137 2.50 -7.83 9.07
CA VAL A 137 1.66 -8.96 9.51
C VAL A 137 2.35 -9.72 10.64
N ARG A 138 3.66 -9.99 10.51
CA ARG A 138 4.47 -10.63 11.55
C ARG A 138 4.48 -9.81 12.84
N ASN A 139 4.69 -8.50 12.73
CA ASN A 139 4.74 -7.59 13.86
C ASN A 139 3.39 -7.51 14.58
N TRP A 140 2.30 -7.46 13.83
CA TRP A 140 0.94 -7.52 14.38
C TRP A 140 0.67 -8.82 15.13
N LEU A 141 1.01 -9.97 14.54
CA LEU A 141 0.86 -11.27 15.21
C LEU A 141 1.70 -11.39 16.49
N ASN A 142 2.88 -10.77 16.53
CA ASN A 142 3.71 -10.72 17.73
C ASN A 142 3.13 -9.79 18.79
N TYR A 143 2.55 -8.66 18.39
CA TYR A 143 1.87 -7.73 19.29
C TYR A 143 0.69 -8.38 20.00
N LEU A 144 -0.12 -9.18 19.29
CA LEU A 144 -1.27 -9.89 19.85
C LEU A 144 -0.93 -11.01 20.85
N LYS A 145 0.32 -11.50 20.84
CA LYS A 145 0.77 -12.56 21.75
C LYS A 145 1.21 -12.05 23.12
N ASN A 146 1.43 -10.74 23.23
CA ASN A 146 1.80 -10.06 24.46
C ASN A 146 0.56 -9.48 25.15
#